data_AF-A0A3Q8ZG95-F1
#
_entry.id   AF-A0A3Q8ZG95-F1
#
_cell.length_a   1.000
_cell.length_b   1.000
_cell.length_c   1.000
_cell.angle_alpha   90.00
_cell.angle_beta   90.00
_cell.angle_gamma   90.00
#
_symmetry.space_group_name_H-M   'P 1'
#
loop_
_entity.id
_entity.type
_entity.pdbx_description
1 polymer ?
#
loop_
_entity_poly.entity_id
_entity_poly.type
_entity_poly.pdbx_seq_one_letter_code
_entity_poly.pdbx_strand_id
1 'polypeptide(L)'
;MSDRFVDTEQARQMLILFIQAQKLPFTATLAPGKHRTTAQNRLQRKWMTEIAEQMPDEKAEYWRGYCKLRFGVPMLRAENEEFRAKYDAVVKPLSYEQKIAIMSEPLDLPVTRIMTTKQKTAYLDEIFRHFSEQGVILTIPDDPSLIGQPERRKVA
;
A
#
# COMPACT_ATOMS: atom_id res chain seq x y z
N MET A 1 -14.38 2.41 -11.76
CA MET A 1 -15.24 2.45 -10.57
C MET A 1 -14.81 3.64 -9.74
N SER A 2 -15.72 4.57 -9.45
CA SER A 2 -15.42 5.76 -8.65
C SER A 2 -15.84 5.49 -7.22
N ASP A 3 -14.94 4.91 -6.43
CA ASP A 3 -15.22 4.61 -5.02
C ASP A 3 -15.25 5.91 -4.22
N ARG A 4 -16.39 6.22 -3.59
CA ARG A 4 -16.57 7.38 -2.72
C ARG A 4 -16.71 6.92 -1.27
N PHE A 5 -15.90 7.48 -0.39
CA PHE A 5 -16.03 7.26 1.04
C PHE A 5 -17.05 8.25 1.62
N VAL A 6 -17.99 7.75 2.42
CA VAL A 6 -19.06 8.53 3.03
C VAL A 6 -18.97 8.35 4.54
N ASP A 7 -18.30 9.29 5.21
CA ASP A 7 -18.08 9.32 6.65
C ASP A 7 -18.72 10.53 7.35
N THR A 8 -19.19 11.50 6.58
CA THR A 8 -19.84 12.70 7.04
C THR A 8 -21.21 12.85 6.42
N GLU A 9 -22.08 13.62 7.06
CA GLU A 9 -23.43 13.87 6.54
C GLU A 9 -23.38 14.70 5.26
N GLN A 10 -22.41 15.61 5.14
CA GLN A 10 -22.14 16.35 3.91
C GLN A 10 -21.75 15.39 2.77
N ALA A 11 -20.86 14.43 3.02
CA ALA A 11 -20.50 13.42 2.02
C ALA A 11 -21.70 12.55 1.61
N ARG A 12 -22.59 12.23 2.56
CA ARG A 12 -23.84 11.50 2.28
C ARG A 12 -24.73 12.29 1.33
N GLN A 13 -24.94 13.58 1.61
CA GLN A 13 -25.77 14.44 0.77
C GLN A 13 -25.20 14.58 -0.65
N MET A 14 -23.87 14.72 -0.78
CA MET A 14 -23.20 14.78 -2.07
C MET A 14 -23.29 13.46 -2.85
N LEU A 15 -23.29 12.31 -2.17
CA LEU A 15 -23.50 11.02 -2.82
C LEU A 15 -24.93 10.92 -3.37
N ILE A 16 -25.94 11.34 -2.59
CA ILE A 16 -27.35 11.31 -3.02
C ILE A 16 -27.53 12.15 -4.29
N LEU A 17 -27.03 13.38 -4.30
CA LEU A 17 -27.08 14.25 -5.48
C LEU A 17 -26.39 13.64 -6.70
N PHE A 18 -25.24 12.99 -6.49
CA PHE A 18 -24.52 12.31 -7.56
C PHE A 18 -25.31 11.14 -8.16
N ILE A 19 -25.98 10.34 -7.32
CA ILE A 19 -26.83 9.22 -7.74
C ILE A 19 -28.04 9.73 -8.53
N GLN A 20 -28.70 10.80 -8.07
CA GLN A 20 -29.85 11.41 -8.76
C GLN A 20 -29.50 11.90 -10.18
N ALA A 21 -28.24 12.30 -10.41
CA ALA A 21 -27.78 12.76 -11.71
C ALA A 21 -27.39 11.64 -12.69
N GLN A 22 -27.35 10.36 -12.26
CA GLN A 22 -26.96 9.26 -13.15
C GLN A 22 -28.08 8.87 -14.11
N LYS A 23 -27.71 8.65 -15.38
CA LYS A 23 -28.63 8.09 -16.38
C LYS A 23 -28.88 6.61 -16.10
N LEU A 24 -30.12 6.17 -16.26
CA LEU A 24 -30.51 4.76 -16.09
C LEU A 24 -30.22 3.94 -17.36
N PRO A 25 -29.89 2.64 -17.22
CA PRO A 25 -29.64 1.92 -15.97
C PRO A 25 -28.21 2.12 -15.44
N PHE A 26 -28.03 2.10 -14.12
CA PHE A 26 -26.70 2.08 -13.51
C PHE A 26 -26.61 1.02 -12.42
N THR A 27 -25.39 0.56 -12.14
CA THR A 27 -25.07 -0.34 -11.03
C THR A 27 -24.35 0.45 -9.93
N ALA A 28 -24.78 0.28 -8.68
CA ALA A 28 -24.12 0.85 -7.51
C ALA A 28 -23.87 -0.26 -6.48
N THR A 29 -22.74 -0.20 -5.78
CA THR A 29 -22.40 -1.12 -4.68
C THR A 29 -22.15 -0.30 -3.42
N LEU A 30 -22.85 -0.64 -2.33
CA LEU A 30 -22.59 -0.08 -1.00
C LEU A 30 -21.98 -1.20 -0.15
N ALA A 31 -20.78 -0.95 0.39
CA ALA A 31 -20.12 -1.86 1.31
C ALA A 31 -19.94 -1.16 2.68
N PRO A 32 -20.19 -1.85 3.80
CA PRO A 32 -19.98 -1.27 5.12
C PRO A 32 -18.50 -1.05 5.40
N GLY A 33 -18.16 0.16 5.86
CA GLY A 33 -16.85 0.50 6.41
C GLY A 33 -15.88 1.18 5.44
N LYS A 34 -14.82 1.75 6.02
CA LYS A 34 -13.69 2.33 5.30
C LYS A 34 -13.04 1.25 4.45
N HIS A 35 -12.87 1.48 3.14
CA HIS A 35 -11.88 0.74 2.37
C HIS A 35 -10.50 1.08 2.94
N ARG A 36 -10.14 0.44 4.05
CA ARG A 36 -8.87 0.58 4.76
C ARG A 36 -7.69 0.41 3.80
N THR A 37 -7.87 -0.46 2.81
CA THR A 37 -6.95 -0.66 1.68
C THR A 37 -6.66 0.64 0.91
N THR A 38 -7.64 1.51 0.68
CA THR A 38 -7.45 2.79 -0.03
C THR A 38 -6.65 3.79 0.82
N ALA A 39 -6.93 3.86 2.12
CA ALA A 39 -6.17 4.72 3.03
C ALA A 39 -4.71 4.24 3.18
N GLN A 40 -4.48 2.94 3.34
CA GLN A 40 -3.15 2.33 3.36
C GLN A 40 -2.38 2.55 2.06
N ASN A 41 -3.04 2.46 0.91
CA ASN A 41 -2.41 2.72 -0.38
C ASN A 41 -2.05 4.20 -0.57
N ARG A 42 -2.89 5.14 -0.06
CA ARG A 42 -2.56 6.57 -0.05
C ARG A 42 -1.37 6.85 0.87
N LEU A 43 -1.36 6.27 2.07
CA LEU A 43 -0.25 6.42 3.02
C LEU A 43 1.06 5.91 2.43
N GLN A 44 1.06 4.71 1.83
CA GLN A 44 2.23 4.18 1.15
C GLN A 44 2.76 5.16 0.09
N ARG A 45 1.89 5.65 -0.79
CA ARG A 45 2.28 6.59 -1.85
C ARG A 45 2.88 7.87 -1.26
N LYS A 46 2.27 8.41 -0.21
CA LYS A 46 2.77 9.59 0.49
C LYS A 46 4.19 9.36 1.01
N TRP A 47 4.43 8.26 1.71
CA TRP A 47 5.74 7.91 2.22
C TRP A 47 6.79 7.73 1.12
N MET A 48 6.43 7.16 -0.03
CA MET A 48 7.40 7.02 -1.12
C MET A 48 7.88 8.39 -1.64
N THR A 49 6.98 9.38 -1.66
CA THR A 49 7.35 10.77 -1.97
C THR A 49 8.25 11.36 -0.89
N GLU A 50 7.87 11.23 0.39
CA GLU A 50 8.65 11.75 1.53
C GLU A 50 10.07 11.13 1.60
N ILE A 51 10.20 9.84 1.27
CA ILE A 51 11.50 9.17 1.18
C ILE A 51 12.31 9.75 0.02
N ALA A 52 11.73 9.90 -1.17
CA ALA A 52 12.44 10.45 -2.33
C ALA A 52 12.89 11.90 -2.11
N GLU A 53 12.14 12.69 -1.33
CA GLU A 53 12.52 14.05 -0.94
C GLU A 53 13.72 14.09 0.01
N GLN A 54 13.84 13.11 0.91
CA GLN A 54 14.91 13.04 1.92
C GLN A 54 16.12 12.20 1.48
N MET A 55 15.92 11.29 0.53
CA MET A 55 16.93 10.41 -0.08
C MET A 55 16.87 10.57 -1.61
N PRO A 56 17.43 11.68 -2.15
CA PRO A 56 17.24 12.07 -3.55
C PRO A 56 18.04 11.24 -4.56
N ASP A 57 18.67 10.15 -4.12
CA ASP A 57 19.38 9.21 -5.00
C ASP A 57 18.42 8.57 -6.01
N GLU A 58 17.16 8.38 -5.60
CA GLU A 58 16.16 7.63 -6.37
C GLU A 58 14.75 8.24 -6.27
N LYS A 59 13.93 7.98 -7.28
CA LYS A 59 12.56 8.52 -7.37
C LYS A 59 11.57 7.72 -6.51
N ALA A 60 10.44 8.32 -6.17
CA ALA A 60 9.37 7.66 -5.41
C ALA A 60 8.94 6.30 -5.99
N GLU A 61 8.93 6.15 -7.32
CA GLU A 61 8.55 4.89 -7.96
C GLU A 61 9.64 3.80 -7.83
N TYR A 62 10.92 4.18 -7.77
CA TYR A 62 11.98 3.25 -7.40
C TYR A 62 11.77 2.78 -5.96
N TRP A 63 11.57 3.72 -5.02
CA TRP A 63 11.37 3.39 -3.62
C TRP A 63 10.13 2.51 -3.41
N ARG A 64 9.07 2.69 -4.21
CA ARG A 64 7.90 1.80 -4.24
C ARG A 64 8.29 0.38 -4.65
N GLY A 65 9.04 0.24 -5.73
CA GLY A 65 9.56 -1.04 -6.23
C GLY A 65 10.47 -1.73 -5.21
N TYR A 66 11.40 -0.96 -4.63
CA TYR A 66 12.30 -1.40 -3.55
C TYR A 66 11.51 -1.92 -2.35
N CYS A 67 10.55 -1.16 -1.83
CA CYS A 67 9.76 -1.58 -0.68
C CYS A 67 8.98 -2.88 -0.95
N LYS A 68 8.37 -3.00 -2.13
CA LYS A 68 7.69 -4.24 -2.54
C LYS A 68 8.65 -5.42 -2.55
N LEU A 69 9.82 -5.26 -3.16
CA LEU A 69 10.83 -6.31 -3.26
C LEU A 69 11.40 -6.69 -1.88
N ARG A 70 11.68 -5.70 -1.03
CA ARG A 70 12.41 -5.88 0.22
C ARG A 70 11.53 -6.38 1.36
N PHE A 71 10.27 -5.96 1.42
CA PHE A 71 9.35 -6.26 2.53
C PHE A 71 8.14 -7.08 2.08
N GLY A 72 7.52 -6.70 0.95
CA GLY A 72 6.29 -7.32 0.50
C GLY A 72 6.49 -8.74 -0.03
N VAL A 73 7.53 -8.95 -0.84
CA VAL A 73 7.85 -10.26 -1.43
C VAL A 73 8.20 -11.29 -0.35
N PRO A 74 9.11 -11.04 0.62
CA PRO A 74 9.38 -12.03 1.67
C PRO A 74 8.14 -12.44 2.47
N MET A 75 7.27 -11.48 2.79
CA MET A 75 6.01 -11.73 3.51
C MET A 75 5.09 -12.66 2.71
N LEU A 76 4.87 -12.37 1.43
CA LEU A 76 4.04 -13.22 0.56
C LEU A 76 4.69 -14.59 0.30
N ARG A 77 6.01 -14.65 0.15
CA ARG A 77 6.72 -15.93 -0.02
C ARG A 77 6.61 -16.82 1.22
N ALA A 78 6.46 -16.24 2.41
CA ALA A 78 6.28 -16.99 3.65
C ALA A 78 4.84 -17.49 3.82
N GLU A 79 3.84 -16.71 3.41
CA GLU A 79 2.43 -16.98 3.72
C GLU A 79 1.58 -17.49 2.53
N ASN A 80 2.14 -17.49 1.30
CA ASN A 80 1.44 -17.93 0.10
C ASN A 80 2.34 -18.86 -0.74
N GLU A 81 2.07 -20.16 -0.69
CA GLU A 81 2.88 -21.18 -1.35
C GLU A 81 2.83 -21.08 -2.88
N GLU A 82 1.69 -20.73 -3.46
CA GLU A 82 1.54 -20.57 -4.92
C GLU A 82 2.37 -19.37 -5.41
N PHE A 83 2.28 -18.24 -4.69
CA PHE A 83 3.10 -17.07 -4.96
C PHE A 83 4.59 -17.40 -4.83
N ARG A 84 4.98 -18.10 -3.76
CA ARG A 84 6.36 -18.54 -3.53
C ARG A 84 6.88 -19.37 -4.70
N ALA A 85 6.13 -20.39 -5.12
CA ALA A 85 6.56 -21.28 -6.20
C ALA A 85 6.77 -20.52 -7.52
N LYS A 86 5.81 -19.68 -7.92
CA LYS A 86 5.91 -18.87 -9.15
C LYS A 86 7.01 -17.82 -9.06
N TYR A 87 7.10 -17.11 -7.93
CA TYR A 87 8.13 -16.10 -7.72
C TYR A 87 9.54 -16.71 -7.75
N ASP A 88 9.75 -17.84 -7.07
CA ASP A 88 11.05 -18.50 -6.98
C ASP A 88 11.50 -19.07 -8.33
N ALA A 89 10.56 -19.55 -9.16
CA ALA A 89 10.86 -20.04 -10.50
C ALA A 89 11.17 -18.92 -11.51
N VAL A 90 10.42 -17.81 -11.47
CA VAL A 90 10.45 -16.80 -12.54
C VAL A 90 11.20 -15.52 -12.16
N VAL A 91 10.96 -14.97 -10.97
CA VAL A 91 11.41 -13.62 -10.60
C VAL A 91 12.69 -13.66 -9.77
N LYS A 92 12.84 -14.66 -8.88
CA LYS A 92 14.01 -14.80 -8.01
C LYS A 92 15.34 -14.92 -8.77
N PRO A 93 15.45 -15.59 -9.94
CA PRO A 93 16.71 -15.68 -10.69
C PRO A 93 17.13 -14.36 -11.35
N LEU A 94 16.22 -13.40 -11.50
CA LEU A 94 16.50 -12.14 -12.20
C LEU A 94 17.51 -11.26 -11.44
N SER A 95 18.16 -10.36 -12.17
CA SER A 95 19.05 -9.36 -11.57
C SER A 95 18.26 -8.42 -10.65
N TYR A 96 18.98 -7.71 -9.76
CA TYR A 96 18.35 -6.73 -8.89
C TYR A 96 17.62 -5.63 -9.68
N GLU A 97 18.26 -5.10 -10.71
CA GLU A 97 17.68 -4.08 -11.60
C GLU A 97 16.40 -4.58 -12.29
N GLN A 98 16.42 -5.81 -12.80
CA GLN A 98 15.24 -6.44 -13.40
C GLN A 98 14.11 -6.62 -12.39
N LYS A 99 14.44 -7.01 -11.15
CA LYS A 99 13.45 -7.12 -10.07
C LYS A 99 12.82 -5.77 -9.75
N ILE A 100 13.62 -4.69 -9.65
CA ILE A 100 13.07 -3.34 -9.44
C ILE A 100 12.16 -2.94 -10.60
N ALA A 101 12.61 -3.12 -11.86
CA ALA A 101 11.82 -2.79 -13.04
C ALA A 101 10.47 -3.51 -13.08
N ILE A 102 10.40 -4.78 -12.66
CA ILE A 102 9.15 -5.55 -12.58
C ILE A 102 8.24 -5.06 -11.44
N MET A 103 8.82 -4.55 -10.34
CA MET A 103 8.05 -4.08 -9.18
C MET A 103 7.49 -2.67 -9.38
N SER A 104 8.14 -1.88 -10.23
CA SER A 104 7.81 -0.50 -10.55
C SER A 104 6.93 -0.39 -11.80
N GLU A 105 6.28 0.76 -11.99
CA GLU A 105 5.55 1.09 -13.21
C GLU A 105 6.50 1.14 -14.42
N PRO A 106 6.07 0.66 -15.61
CA PRO A 106 4.69 0.28 -15.97
C PRO A 106 4.33 -1.19 -15.69
N LEU A 107 5.27 -2.06 -15.29
CA LEU A 107 5.01 -3.49 -15.10
C LEU A 107 4.20 -3.78 -13.83
N ASP A 108 4.49 -3.06 -12.73
CA ASP A 108 3.73 -3.06 -11.47
C ASP A 108 3.30 -4.46 -10.99
N LEU A 109 4.26 -5.35 -10.70
CA LEU A 109 3.92 -6.67 -10.14
C LEU A 109 3.00 -6.51 -8.92
N PRO A 110 1.85 -7.22 -8.87
CA PRO A 110 0.76 -6.93 -7.94
C PRO A 110 0.98 -7.43 -6.51
N VAL A 111 2.19 -7.25 -5.96
CA VAL A 111 2.58 -7.65 -4.59
C VAL A 111 1.59 -7.10 -3.56
N THR A 112 1.36 -5.79 -3.55
CA THR A 112 0.47 -5.16 -2.56
C THR A 112 -1.02 -5.38 -2.83
N ARG A 113 -1.39 -5.80 -4.05
CA ARG A 113 -2.79 -6.02 -4.46
C ARG A 113 -3.33 -7.34 -3.93
N ILE A 114 -2.47 -8.34 -3.78
CA ILE A 114 -2.83 -9.67 -3.26
C ILE A 114 -2.63 -9.80 -1.74
N MET A 115 -2.17 -8.74 -1.07
CA MET A 115 -2.06 -8.71 0.39
C MET A 115 -3.43 -8.59 1.05
N THR A 116 -3.63 -9.36 2.12
CA THR A 116 -4.69 -9.10 3.09
C THR A 116 -4.45 -7.77 3.80
N THR A 117 -5.48 -7.21 4.46
CA THR A 117 -5.29 -5.97 5.21
C THR A 117 -4.25 -6.11 6.33
N LYS A 118 -4.20 -7.27 7.00
CA LYS A 118 -3.22 -7.54 8.06
C LYS A 118 -1.79 -7.53 7.50
N GLN A 119 -1.57 -8.19 6.37
CA GLN A 119 -0.28 -8.18 5.67
C GLN A 119 0.08 -6.75 5.23
N LYS A 120 -0.90 -5.98 4.73
CA LYS A 120 -0.67 -4.59 4.32
C LYS A 120 -0.27 -3.69 5.49
N THR A 121 -0.88 -3.85 6.66
CA THR A 121 -0.49 -3.14 7.89
C THR A 121 0.96 -3.49 8.26
N ALA A 122 1.29 -4.78 8.35
CA ALA A 122 2.65 -5.23 8.68
C ALA A 122 3.69 -4.73 7.65
N TYR A 123 3.31 -4.68 6.38
CA TYR A 123 4.16 -4.15 5.31
C TYR A 123 4.45 -2.65 5.49
N LEU A 124 3.45 -1.86 5.87
CA LEU A 124 3.63 -0.43 6.17
C LEU A 124 4.49 -0.24 7.42
N ASP A 125 4.33 -1.07 8.45
CA ASP A 125 5.15 -0.99 9.67
C ASP A 125 6.62 -1.22 9.38
N GLU A 126 6.92 -2.21 8.55
CA GLU A 126 8.30 -2.52 8.16
C GLU A 126 8.93 -1.39 7.33
N ILE A 127 8.16 -0.75 6.44
CA ILE A 127 8.61 0.46 5.74
C ILE A 127 8.90 1.57 6.75
N PHE A 128 7.94 1.89 7.60
CA PHE A 128 8.08 2.97 8.57
C PHE A 128 9.33 2.78 9.43
N ARG A 129 9.45 1.59 10.03
CA ARG A 129 10.60 1.22 10.85
C ARG A 129 11.92 1.34 10.08
N HIS A 130 12.01 0.74 8.90
CA HIS A 130 13.26 0.71 8.14
C HIS A 130 13.78 2.10 7.77
N PHE A 131 12.88 3.00 7.36
CA PHE A 131 13.27 4.35 6.95
C PHE A 131 13.46 5.28 8.16
N SER A 132 12.67 5.13 9.22
CA SER A 132 12.90 5.87 10.47
C SER A 132 14.23 5.49 11.14
N GLU A 133 14.64 4.23 11.10
CA GLU A 133 15.98 3.78 11.54
C GLU A 133 17.12 4.45 10.74
N GLN A 134 16.85 4.91 9.51
CA GLN A 134 17.79 5.64 8.66
C GLN A 134 17.67 7.17 8.79
N GLY A 135 16.85 7.66 9.73
CA GLY A 135 16.66 9.09 9.98
C GLY A 135 15.64 9.77 9.06
N VAL A 136 14.91 9.02 8.22
CA VAL A 136 13.85 9.58 7.38
C VAL A 136 12.61 9.85 8.23
N ILE A 137 12.11 11.07 8.15
CA ILE A 137 10.89 11.50 8.84
C ILE A 137 9.71 11.16 7.94
N LEU A 138 8.86 10.23 8.40
CA LEU A 138 7.64 9.81 7.71
C LEU A 138 6.40 10.31 8.45
N THR A 139 5.38 10.69 7.67
CA THR A 139 4.10 11.11 8.24
C THR A 139 3.49 9.99 9.10
N ILE A 140 3.12 10.32 10.34
CA ILE A 140 2.30 9.46 11.19
C ILE A 140 0.85 9.58 10.72
N PRO A 141 0.15 8.48 10.41
CA PRO A 141 -1.25 8.54 9.97
C PRO A 141 -2.18 8.94 11.12
N ASP A 142 -3.17 9.79 10.83
CA ASP A 142 -4.22 10.16 11.81
C ASP A 142 -5.05 8.96 12.29
N ASP A 143 -5.16 7.94 11.43
CA ASP A 143 -5.78 6.66 11.77
C ASP A 143 -4.70 5.65 12.17
N PRO A 144 -4.51 5.39 13.48
CA PRO A 144 -3.47 4.51 13.97
C PRO A 144 -3.71 3.04 13.62
N SER A 145 -4.84 2.66 13.02
CA SER A 145 -5.08 1.29 12.53
C SER A 145 -4.45 1.01 11.16
N LEU A 146 -3.94 2.05 10.48
CA LEU A 146 -3.28 1.91 9.18
C LEU A 146 -1.89 1.27 9.31
N ILE A 147 -1.26 1.48 10.47
CA ILE A 147 0.01 0.90 10.92
C ILE A 147 -0.25 0.08 12.19
N GLY A 148 0.58 -0.91 12.51
CA GLY A 148 0.55 -1.61 13.77
C GLY A 148 0.88 -0.65 14.91
N GLN A 149 0.15 -0.76 16.02
CA GLN A 149 0.35 0.14 17.16
C GLN A 149 1.82 0.13 17.63
N PRO A 150 2.47 1.30 17.75
CA PRO A 150 3.87 1.39 18.19
C PRO A 150 4.09 0.94 19.65
N GLU A 151 3.04 0.71 20.45
CA GLU A 151 3.14 0.46 21.89
C GLU A 151 3.40 -1.00 22.34
N ARG A 152 3.67 -1.95 21.44
CA ARG A 152 4.00 -3.34 21.83
C ARG A 152 5.46 -3.75 21.71
N ARG A 153 6.38 -2.80 21.50
CA ARG A 153 7.81 -3.10 21.46
C ARG A 153 8.50 -2.39 22.62
N LYS A 154 8.27 -2.92 23.82
CA LYS A 154 9.19 -2.66 24.94
C LYS A 154 10.56 -3.16 24.50
N VAL A 155 11.50 -2.23 24.43
CA VAL A 155 12.93 -2.49 24.36
C VAL A 155 13.25 -3.46 25.50
N ALA A 156 13.74 -4.64 25.12
CA ALA A 156 14.49 -5.52 26.01
C ALA A 156 15.97 -5.38 25.64
#